data_AF-Z9JTL0-F1
#
_entry.id   AF-Z9JTL0-F1
#
_cell.length_a   1.000
_cell.length_b   1.000
_cell.length_c   1.000
_cell.angle_alpha   90.00
_cell.angle_beta   90.00
_cell.angle_gamma   90.00
#
_symmetry.space_group_name_H-M   'P 1'
#
loop_
_entity.id
_entity.type
_entity.pdbx_description
1 polymer ?
#
loop_
_entity_poly.entity_id
_entity_poly.type
_entity_poly.pdbx_seq_one_letter_code
_entity_poly.pdbx_strand_id
1 'polypeptide(L)'
;MALGVVVFLAVPTLLVLLGAAEIVLAVLDLRSPMRVVPGRRLSARLLLVAGIGTVICAVISLAPLYSELQYGAVLWPVVALALALIWNVVAVGGAILARVVRPRTPGS
;
A
#
# COMPACT_ATOMS: atom_id res chain seq x y z
N MET A 1 -26.80 1.71 12.27
CA MET A 1 -25.99 2.95 12.14
C MET A 1 -24.57 2.78 12.67
N ALA A 2 -24.35 2.28 13.91
CA ALA A 2 -23.00 2.16 14.49
C ALA A 2 -22.01 1.34 13.64
N LEU A 3 -22.42 0.17 13.12
CA LEU A 3 -21.56 -0.68 12.28
C LEU A 3 -21.10 0.00 10.98
N GLY A 4 -21.98 0.76 10.32
CA GLY A 4 -21.65 1.48 9.09
C GLY A 4 -20.62 2.59 9.33
N VAL A 5 -20.76 3.32 10.44
CA VAL A 5 -19.80 4.37 10.86
C VAL A 5 -18.45 3.76 11.24
N VAL A 6 -18.46 2.62 11.93
CA VAL A 6 -17.24 1.90 12.30
C VAL A 6 -16.49 1.45 11.04
N VAL A 7 -17.16 0.80 10.08
CA VAL A 7 -16.51 0.40 8.81
C VAL A 7 -16.00 1.61 8.04
N PHE A 8 -16.81 2.67 7.97
CA PHE A 8 -16.48 3.88 7.24
C PHE A 8 -15.24 4.60 7.77
N LEU A 9 -15.01 4.60 9.09
CA LEU A 9 -13.82 5.21 9.68
C LEU A 9 -12.65 4.22 9.81
N ALA A 10 -12.92 2.98 10.19
CA ALA A 10 -11.88 1.99 10.45
C ALA A 10 -11.12 1.61 9.17
N VAL A 11 -11.81 1.48 8.03
CA VAL A 11 -11.19 1.10 6.75
C VAL A 11 -10.17 2.14 6.26
N PRO A 12 -10.52 3.43 6.08
CA PRO A 12 -9.53 4.45 5.70
C PRO A 12 -8.38 4.53 6.69
N THR A 13 -8.67 4.46 7.99
CA THR A 13 -7.63 4.52 9.04
C THR A 13 -6.65 3.36 8.92
N LEU A 14 -7.15 2.13 8.73
CA LEU A 14 -6.32 0.95 8.49
C LEU A 14 -5.50 1.08 7.21
N LEU A 15 -6.08 1.57 6.12
CA LEU A 15 -5.38 1.77 4.85
C LEU A 15 -4.25 2.81 4.97
N VAL A 16 -4.47 3.90 5.71
CA VAL A 16 -3.43 4.90 5.99
C VAL A 16 -2.30 4.30 6.80
N LEU A 17 -2.61 3.54 7.87
CA LEU A 17 -1.60 2.89 8.69
C LEU A 17 -0.78 1.88 7.88
N LEU A 18 -1.44 1.12 7.01
CA LEU A 18 -0.79 0.15 6.14
C LEU A 18 0.16 0.84 5.15
N GLY A 19 -0.33 1.88 4.46
CA GLY A 19 0.50 2.62 3.52
C GLY A 19 1.67 3.36 4.18
N ALA A 20 1.46 3.90 5.39
CA ALA A 20 2.52 4.49 6.19
C ALA A 20 3.58 3.44 6.59
N ALA A 21 3.16 2.24 7.00
CA ALA A 21 4.08 1.15 7.32
C ALA A 21 4.91 0.73 6.10
N GLU A 22 4.29 0.62 4.92
CA GLU A 22 4.98 0.31 3.66
C GLU A 22 6.04 1.37 3.30
N ILE A 23 5.71 2.66 3.45
CA ILE A 23 6.64 3.77 3.24
C ILE A 23 7.80 3.72 4.24
N VAL A 24 7.50 3.51 5.53
CA VAL A 24 8.52 3.41 6.59
C VAL A 24 9.46 2.24 6.31
N LEU A 25 8.93 1.07 5.96
CA LEU A 25 9.74 -0.10 5.59
C LEU A 25 10.64 0.21 4.39
N ALA A 26 10.11 0.86 3.36
CA ALA A 26 10.90 1.26 2.20
C ALA A 26 12.04 2.23 2.55
N VAL A 27 11.77 3.22 3.41
CA VAL A 27 12.76 4.20 3.88
C VAL A 27 13.83 3.54 4.75
N LEU A 28 13.44 2.64 5.65
CA LEU A 28 14.38 1.87 6.48
C LEU A 28 15.28 0.99 5.61
N ASP A 29 14.71 0.35 4.58
CA ASP A 29 15.48 -0.46 3.62
C ASP A 29 16.49 0.37 2.81
N LEU A 30 16.16 1.63 2.51
CA LEU A 30 17.06 2.58 1.84
C LEU A 30 18.14 3.15 2.76
N ARG A 31 17.83 3.34 4.06
CA ARG A 31 18.76 3.90 5.06
C ARG A 31 19.72 2.86 5.65
N SER A 32 19.38 1.58 5.65
CA SER A 32 20.25 0.58 6.30
C SER A 32 21.60 0.48 5.55
N PRO A 33 22.75 0.67 6.24
CA PRO A 33 24.08 0.68 5.61
C PRO A 33 24.61 -0.73 5.29
N MET A 34 23.84 -1.79 5.54
CA MET A 34 24.28 -3.15 5.27
C MET A 34 24.13 -3.53 3.80
N ARG A 35 25.29 -3.63 3.13
CA ARG A 35 25.59 -4.24 1.82
C ARG A 35 24.67 -3.81 0.67
N VAL A 36 25.29 -3.24 -0.37
CA VAL A 36 24.68 -2.89 -1.65
C VAL A 36 24.16 -4.17 -2.33
N VAL A 37 22.96 -4.62 -1.97
CA VAL A 37 22.30 -5.75 -2.65
C VAL A 37 21.63 -5.20 -3.92
N PRO A 38 22.10 -5.59 -5.12
CA PRO A 38 21.51 -5.13 -6.36
C PRO A 38 20.08 -5.67 -6.48
N GLY A 39 19.08 -4.80 -6.25
CA GLY A 39 17.65 -5.15 -6.24
C GLY A 39 16.86 -4.46 -5.12
N ARG A 40 17.56 -4.08 -4.04
CA ARG A 40 16.95 -3.45 -2.86
C ARG A 40 16.30 -2.09 -3.18
N ARG A 41 16.98 -1.26 -3.99
CA ARG A 41 16.45 0.03 -4.49
C ARG A 41 15.18 -0.13 -5.33
N LEU A 42 15.09 -1.18 -6.16
CA LEU A 42 13.90 -1.44 -6.95
C LEU A 42 12.75 -1.88 -6.04
N SER A 43 13.00 -2.79 -5.09
CA SER A 43 11.99 -3.22 -4.13
C SER A 43 11.52 -2.08 -3.23
N ALA A 44 12.41 -1.18 -2.80
CA ALA A 44 12.05 -0.02 -1.98
C ALA A 44 11.20 0.99 -2.77
N ARG A 45 11.49 1.21 -4.06
CA ARG A 45 10.62 2.01 -4.93
C ARG A 45 9.25 1.39 -5.09
N LEU A 46 9.17 0.06 -5.27
CA LEU A 46 7.90 -0.65 -5.36
C LEU A 46 7.09 -0.58 -4.06
N LEU A 47 7.75 -0.67 -2.90
CA LEU A 47 7.10 -0.48 -1.59
C LEU A 47 6.64 0.97 -1.36
N LEU A 48 7.39 1.97 -1.83
CA LEU A 48 6.93 3.37 -1.79
C LEU A 48 5.69 3.57 -2.67
N VAL A 49 5.68 2.98 -3.87
CA VAL A 49 4.53 3.04 -4.79
C VAL A 49 3.33 2.27 -4.23
N ALA A 50 3.56 1.14 -3.55
CA ALA A 50 2.54 0.42 -2.78
C ALA A 50 1.92 1.36 -1.72
N GLY A 51 2.76 1.94 -0.88
CA GLY A 51 2.34 2.77 0.25
C GLY A 51 1.63 4.06 -0.17
N ILE A 52 2.07 4.70 -1.26
CA ILE A 52 1.37 5.87 -1.79
C ILE A 52 0.01 5.46 -2.37
N GLY A 53 -0.05 4.35 -3.12
CA GLY A 53 -1.31 3.88 -3.70
C GLY A 53 -2.34 3.47 -2.65
N THR A 54 -1.91 2.85 -1.55
CA THR A 54 -2.79 2.50 -0.42
C THR A 54 -3.30 3.74 0.32
N VAL A 55 -2.47 4.76 0.51
CA VAL A 55 -2.90 6.06 1.06
C VAL A 55 -3.92 6.75 0.13
N ILE A 56 -3.69 6.71 -1.19
CA ILE A 56 -4.66 7.26 -2.16
C ILE A 56 -6.00 6.50 -2.08
N CYS A 57 -5.97 5.18 -1.98
CA CYS A 57 -7.19 4.37 -1.80
C CYS A 57 -7.92 4.76 -0.50
N ALA A 58 -7.18 5.05 0.58
CA ALA A 58 -7.77 5.55 1.83
C ALA A 58 -8.48 6.89 1.62
N VAL A 59 -7.88 7.84 0.90
CA VAL A 59 -8.52 9.14 0.61
C VAL A 59 -9.77 8.94 -0.27
N ILE A 60 -9.71 8.08 -1.28
CA ILE A 60 -10.86 7.76 -2.13
C ILE A 60 -12.00 7.16 -1.32
N SER A 61 -11.71 6.34 -0.32
CA SER A 61 -12.73 5.75 0.57
C SER A 61 -13.51 6.80 1.37
N LEU A 62 -12.94 8.00 1.55
CA LEU A 62 -13.55 9.14 2.24
C LEU A 62 -14.36 10.04 1.30
N ALA A 63 -14.28 9.86 -0.02
CA ALA A 63 -15.07 10.61 -1.00
C ALA A 63 -16.59 10.67 -0.70
N PRO A 64 -17.23 9.61 -0.15
CA PRO A 64 -18.64 9.67 0.22
C PRO A 64 -18.99 10.70 1.27
N LEU A 65 -18.07 11.11 2.15
CA LEU A 65 -18.35 12.19 3.12
C LEU A 65 -18.73 13.50 2.43
N TYR A 66 -18.25 13.70 1.22
CA TYR A 66 -18.43 14.92 0.44
C TYR A 66 -19.60 14.83 -0.55
N SER A 67 -20.26 13.67 -0.62
CA SER A 67 -21.42 13.44 -1.48
C SER A 67 -22.58 12.96 -0.62
N GLU A 68 -23.78 13.52 -0.75
CA GLU A 68 -24.96 13.13 0.06
C GLU A 68 -25.52 11.72 -0.28
N LEU A 69 -24.69 10.84 -0.85
CA LEU A 69 -25.02 9.48 -1.23
C LEU A 69 -24.97 8.55 -0.02
N GLN A 70 -26.11 8.32 0.62
CA GLN A 70 -26.26 7.43 1.79
C GLN A 70 -25.73 6.00 1.55
N TYR A 71 -25.89 5.45 0.33
CA TYR A 71 -25.33 4.15 -0.04
C TYR A 71 -23.83 4.18 -0.34
N GLY A 72 -23.30 5.35 -0.72
CA GLY A 72 -21.88 5.55 -1.00
C GLY A 72 -21.02 5.33 0.25
N ALA A 73 -21.52 5.69 1.42
CA ALA A 73 -20.80 5.55 2.69
C ALA A 73 -20.43 4.10 3.07
N VAL A 74 -21.09 3.09 2.50
CA VAL A 74 -20.76 1.68 2.76
C VAL A 74 -20.02 1.04 1.59
N LEU A 75 -20.41 1.37 0.35
CA LEU A 75 -19.85 0.78 -0.85
C LEU A 75 -18.42 1.24 -1.15
N TRP A 76 -18.13 2.53 -0.98
CA TRP A 76 -16.81 3.10 -1.30
C TRP A 76 -15.68 2.60 -0.40
N PRO A 77 -15.84 2.45 0.93
CA PRO A 77 -14.83 1.81 1.77
C PRO A 77 -14.52 0.38 1.32
N VAL A 78 -15.54 -0.39 0.93
CA VAL A 78 -15.36 -1.77 0.45
C VAL A 78 -14.62 -1.80 -0.88
N VAL A 79 -14.98 -0.95 -1.83
CA VAL A 79 -14.30 -0.83 -3.13
C VAL A 79 -12.85 -0.37 -2.94
N ALA A 80 -12.61 0.62 -2.08
CA ALA A 80 -11.27 1.10 -1.77
C ALA A 80 -10.41 0.03 -1.10
N LEU A 81 -10.99 -0.77 -0.20
CA LEU A 81 -10.31 -1.90 0.43
C LEU A 81 -9.91 -2.96 -0.61
N ALA A 82 -10.82 -3.32 -1.51
CA ALA A 82 -10.55 -4.27 -2.59
C ALA A 82 -9.45 -3.77 -3.53
N LEU A 83 -9.51 -2.50 -3.93
CA LEU A 83 -8.48 -1.86 -4.77
C LEU A 83 -7.12 -1.83 -4.07
N ALA A 84 -7.08 -1.46 -2.79
CA ALA A 84 -5.85 -1.46 -2.00
C ALA A 84 -5.25 -2.86 -1.87
N LEU A 85 -6.08 -3.88 -1.66
CA LEU A 85 -5.66 -5.29 -1.63
C LEU A 85 -5.02 -5.72 -2.95
N ILE A 86 -5.69 -5.46 -4.08
CA ILE A 86 -5.18 -5.81 -5.41
C ILE A 86 -3.87 -5.07 -5.68
N TRP A 87 -3.83 -3.77 -5.39
CA TRP A 87 -2.63 -2.95 -5.57
C TRP A 87 -1.45 -3.49 -4.75
N ASN A 88 -1.69 -3.82 -3.49
CA ASN A 88 -0.65 -4.37 -2.62
C ASN A 88 -0.18 -5.75 -3.05
N VAL A 89 -1.06 -6.63 -3.50
CA VAL A 89 -0.66 -7.94 -4.03
C VAL A 89 0.27 -7.75 -5.24
N VAL A 90 -0.05 -6.83 -6.14
CA VAL A 90 0.79 -6.54 -7.31
C VAL A 90 2.11 -5.88 -6.91
N ALA A 91 2.09 -4.87 -6.05
CA ALA A 91 3.26 -4.09 -5.70
C ALA A 91 4.22 -4.84 -4.77
N VAL A 92 3.69 -5.51 -3.73
CA VAL A 92 4.48 -6.37 -2.82
C VAL A 92 4.93 -7.64 -3.54
N GLY A 93 4.06 -8.26 -4.34
CA GLY A 93 4.42 -9.41 -5.18
C GLY A 93 5.54 -9.05 -6.15
N GLY A 94 5.46 -7.90 -6.82
CA GLY A 94 6.52 -7.36 -7.67
C GLY A 94 7.81 -7.04 -6.91
N ALA A 95 7.72 -6.52 -5.68
CA ALA A 95 8.88 -6.25 -4.83
C ALA A 95 9.59 -7.54 -4.40
N ILE A 96 8.84 -8.61 -4.11
CA ILE A 96 9.37 -9.95 -3.81
C ILE A 96 9.99 -10.55 -5.07
N LEU A 97 9.30 -10.51 -6.21
CA LEU A 97 9.84 -11.00 -7.49
C LEU A 97 11.14 -10.27 -7.86
N ALA A 98 11.21 -8.97 -7.67
CA ALA A 98 12.42 -8.16 -7.91
C ALA A 98 13.61 -8.58 -7.02
N ARG A 99 13.33 -9.13 -5.83
CA ARG A 99 14.36 -9.70 -4.94
C ARG A 99 14.75 -11.13 -5.34
N VAL A 100 13.81 -11.94 -5.85
CA VAL A 100 14.02 -13.35 -6.18
C VAL A 100 14.59 -13.57 -7.60
N VAL A 101 14.12 -12.82 -8.59
CA VAL A 101 14.41 -13.03 -10.02
C VAL A 101 15.73 -12.41 -10.45
N ARG A 102 16.35 -11.52 -9.66
CA ARG A 102 17.64 -10.96 -10.07
C ARG A 102 18.72 -12.05 -10.07
N PRO A 103 19.32 -12.36 -11.23
CA PRO A 103 20.34 -13.39 -11.32
C PRO A 103 21.50 -13.01 -10.40
N ARG A 104 22.05 -14.01 -9.70
CA ARG A 104 23.44 -13.96 -9.26
C ARG A 104 24.24 -13.56 -10.50
N THR A 105 24.63 -12.30 -10.62
CA THR A 105 25.66 -11.91 -11.58
C THR A 105 26.83 -12.84 -11.29
N PRO A 106 27.23 -13.72 -12.21
CA PRO A 106 28.46 -14.48 -12.04
C PRO A 106 29.55 -13.42 -11.96
N GLY A 107 30.05 -13.22 -10.74
CA GLY A 107 31.14 -12.31 -10.48
C GLY A 107 32.42 -12.90 -11.06
N SER A 108 33.15 -12.00 -11.73
CA SER A 108 34.62 -11.96 -11.85
C SER A 108 35.32 -13.20 -12.38
#